data_AF-A0A495ZW04-F1
#
_entry.id   AF-A0A495ZW04-F1
#
_cell.length_a   1.000
_cell.length_b   1.000
_cell.length_c   1.000
_cell.angle_alpha   90.00
_cell.angle_beta   90.00
_cell.angle_gamma   90.00
#
_symmetry.space_group_name_H-M   'P 1'
#
loop_
_entity.id
_entity.type
_entity.pdbx_description
1 polymer ?
#
loop_
_entity_poly.entity_id
_entity_poly.type
_entity_poly.pdbx_seq_one_letter_code
_entity_poly.pdbx_strand_id
1 'polypeptide(L)' 'MFSRLQDYRDRRKRRFDEAEAKGRAEGKAEVYEKIVAWNSRRLTAEARNEPFTEPFPAPPESPADPS' A
#
# COMPACT_ATOMS: atom_id res chain seq x y z
N MET A 1 18.63 -8.03 -36.73
CA MET A 1 19.09 -7.48 -35.44
C MET A 1 17.99 -6.75 -34.64
N PHE A 2 16.71 -6.78 -35.04
CA PHE A 2 15.64 -6.02 -34.39
C PHE A 2 14.96 -6.73 -33.20
N SER A 3 15.01 -8.06 -33.12
CA SER A 3 14.32 -8.82 -32.06
C SER A 3 14.88 -8.60 -30.65
N ARG A 4 16.22 -8.49 -30.47
CA ARG A 4 16.82 -8.29 -29.14
C ARG A 4 16.38 -6.98 -28.46
N LEU A 5 16.06 -5.95 -29.25
CA LEU A 5 15.64 -4.65 -28.73
C LEU A 5 14.17 -4.68 -28.28
N GLN A 6 13.32 -5.44 -28.99
CA GLN A 6 11.93 -5.71 -28.59
C GLN A 6 11.91 -6.57 -27.32
N ASP A 7 12.68 -7.67 -27.29
CA ASP A 7 12.80 -8.54 -26.10
C ASP A 7 13.29 -7.78 -24.86
N TYR A 8 14.16 -6.79 -25.05
CA TYR A 8 14.62 -5.94 -23.94
C TYR A 8 13.53 -5.00 -23.44
N ARG A 9 12.77 -4.37 -24.34
CA ARG A 9 11.64 -3.49 -23.99
C ARG A 9 10.53 -4.26 -23.27
N ASP A 10 10.20 -5.45 -23.76
CA ASP A 10 9.15 -6.29 -23.17
C ASP A 10 9.54 -6.78 -21.78
N ARG A 11 10.79 -7.20 -21.59
CA ARG A 11 11.32 -7.58 -20.26
C ARG A 11 11.32 -6.39 -19.30
N ARG A 12 11.68 -5.20 -19.76
CA ARG A 12 11.67 -3.99 -18.92
C ARG A 12 10.25 -3.59 -18.53
N LYS A 13 9.30 -3.65 -19.47
CA LYS A 13 7.89 -3.39 -19.21
C LYS A 13 7.30 -4.36 -18.19
N ARG A 14 7.54 -5.67 -18.36
CA ARG A 14 7.08 -6.69 -17.39
C ARG A 14 7.61 -6.43 -15.98
N ARG A 15 8.90 -6.10 -15.85
CA ARG A 15 9.49 -5.76 -14.54
C ARG A 15 8.86 -4.54 -13.90
N PHE A 16 8.50 -3.53 -14.69
CA PHE A 16 7.84 -2.33 -14.17
C PHE A 16 6.41 -2.66 -13.71
N ASP A 17 5.64 -3.35 -14.54
CA ASP A 17 4.26 -3.75 -14.23
C ASP A 17 4.23 -4.68 -12.97
N GLU A 18 5.20 -5.60 -12.84
CA GLU A 18 5.37 -6.46 -11.64
C GLU A 18 5.75 -5.66 -10.39
N ALA A 19 6.67 -4.71 -10.50
CA ALA A 19 7.07 -3.85 -9.38
C ALA A 19 5.93 -2.95 -8.91
N GLU A 20 5.16 -2.39 -9.85
CA GLU A 20 4.00 -1.56 -9.55
C GLU A 20 2.88 -2.39 -8.88
N ALA A 21 2.60 -3.59 -9.38
CA ALA A 21 1.63 -4.49 -8.77
C ALA A 21 2.03 -4.88 -7.35
N LYS A 22 3.31 -5.20 -7.13
CA LYS A 22 3.85 -5.53 -5.81
C LYS A 22 3.77 -4.35 -4.85
N GLY A 23 4.18 -3.15 -5.27
CA GLY A 23 4.09 -1.93 -4.46
C GLY A 23 2.64 -1.58 -4.07
N ARG A 24 1.69 -1.74 -5.00
CA ARG A 24 0.26 -1.55 -4.71
C ARG A 24 -0.28 -2.60 -3.72
N ALA A 25 0.18 -3.85 -3.80
CA ALA A 25 -0.26 -4.91 -2.89
C ALA A 25 0.30 -4.71 -1.47
N GLU A 26 1.59 -4.42 -1.34
CA GLU A 26 2.25 -4.17 -0.07
C GLU A 26 1.67 -2.91 0.62
N GLY A 27 1.49 -1.81 -0.12
CA GLY A 27 0.87 -0.60 0.42
C GLY A 27 -0.58 -0.81 0.88
N LYS A 28 -1.36 -1.64 0.17
CA LYS A 28 -2.72 -2.00 0.61
C LYS A 28 -2.72 -2.85 1.88
N ALA A 29 -1.80 -3.80 2.00
CA ALA A 29 -1.70 -4.67 3.16
C ALA A 29 -1.37 -3.86 4.42
N GLU A 30 -0.39 -2.96 4.35
CA GLU A 30 0.01 -2.11 5.48
C GLU A 30 -1.14 -1.20 5.96
N VAL A 31 -1.88 -0.61 5.03
CA VAL A 31 -3.04 0.23 5.37
C VAL A 31 -4.15 -0.59 6.01
N TYR A 32 -4.42 -1.79 5.48
CA TYR A 32 -5.44 -2.66 6.03
C TYR A 32 -5.09 -3.09 7.46
N GLU A 33 -3.82 -3.44 7.72
CA GLU A 33 -3.34 -3.76 9.07
C GLU A 33 -3.52 -2.58 10.03
N LYS A 34 -3.17 -1.35 9.61
CA LYS A 34 -3.38 -0.14 10.41
C LYS A 34 -4.87 0.09 10.72
N ILE A 35 -5.76 -0.14 9.75
CA ILE A 35 -7.22 -0.02 9.93
C ILE A 35 -7.75 -1.07 10.92
N VAL A 36 -7.31 -2.32 10.80
CA VAL A 36 -7.73 -3.40 11.71
C VAL A 36 -7.27 -3.10 13.15
N ALA A 37 -6.04 -2.61 13.32
CA ALA A 37 -5.51 -2.23 14.62
C ALA A 37 -6.28 -1.03 15.22
N TRP A 38 -6.58 -0.02 14.40
CA TRP A 38 -7.38 1.14 14.81
C TRP A 38 -8.80 0.73 15.23
N ASN A 39 -9.48 -0.11 14.45
CA ASN A 39 -10.81 -0.62 14.78
C ASN A 39 -10.80 -1.43 16.08
N SER A 40 -9.76 -2.24 16.31
CA SER A 40 -9.62 -3.00 17.55
C SER A 40 -9.49 -2.08 18.77
N ARG A 41 -8.72 -0.99 18.66
CA ARG A 41 -8.60 0.02 19.72
C ARG A 41 -9.91 0.77 19.96
N ARG A 42 -10.61 1.15 18.89
CA ARG A 42 -11.94 1.78 18.96
C ARG A 42 -12.94 0.89 19.71
N LEU A 43 -13.06 -0.38 19.32
CA LEU A 43 -13.98 -1.33 19.95
C LEU A 43 -13.64 -1.58 21.43
N THR A 44 -12.34 -1.56 21.77
CA THR A 44 -11.90 -1.69 23.17
C THR A 44 -12.30 -0.48 24.00
N ALA A 45 -12.15 0.75 23.47
CA ALA A 45 -12.60 1.97 24.13
C ALA A 45 -14.12 2.00 24.28
N GLU A 46 -14.87 1.59 23.24
CA GLU A 46 -16.32 1.45 23.27
C GLU A 46 -16.77 0.45 24.35
N ALA A 47 -16.13 -0.72 24.44
CA ALA A 47 -16.42 -1.71 25.47
C ALA A 47 -16.17 -1.19 26.90
N ARG A 48 -15.28 -0.21 27.06
CA ARG A 48 -14.97 0.45 28.34
C ARG A 48 -15.80 1.72 28.60
N ASN A 49 -16.67 2.12 27.65
CA ASN A 49 -17.34 3.42 27.65
C ASN A 49 -16.36 4.61 27.74
N GLU A 50 -15.16 4.45 27.20
CA GLU A 50 -14.15 5.51 27.11
C GLU A 50 -14.28 6.27 25.78
N PRO A 51 -14.10 7.61 25.78
CA PRO A 51 -14.08 8.37 24.54
C PRO A 51 -12.88 7.98 23.68
N PHE A 52 -13.13 7.66 22.41
CA PHE A 52 -12.09 7.30 21.45
C PHE A 52 -11.79 8.50 20.53
N THR A 53 -10.58 9.07 20.66
CA THR A 53 -10.16 10.30 19.97
C THR A 53 -9.06 10.07 18.92
N GLU A 54 -8.62 8.83 18.73
CA GLU A 54 -7.56 8.52 17.77
C GLU A 54 -8.07 8.73 16.33
N PRO A 55 -7.36 9.53 15.51
CA PRO A 55 -7.76 9.77 14.13
C PRO A 55 -7.66 8.49 13.30
N PHE A 56 -8.49 8.39 12.27
CA PHE A 56 -8.43 7.26 11.33
C PHE A 56 -7.06 7.20 10.63
N PRO A 57 -6.45 6.01 10.45
CA PRO A 57 -5.12 5.89 9.84
C PRO A 57 -5.12 6.45 8.41
N ALA A 58 -4.11 7.26 8.11
CA ALA A 58 -3.95 7.86 6.80
C ALA A 58 -3.66 6.80 5.72
N PRO A 59 -4.09 7.04 4.46
CA PRO A 59 -3.64 6.25 3.32
C PRO A 59 -2.10 6.27 3.23
N PRO A 60 -1.48 5.27 2.59
CA PRO A 60 -0.05 5.23 2.47
C PRO A 60 0.37 6.46 1.66
N GLU A 61 1.34 7.22 2.15
CA GLU A 61 1.94 8.28 1.34
C GLU A 61 2.44 7.62 0.07
N SER A 62 1.90 8.03 -1.10
CA SER A 62 2.48 7.60 -2.37
C SER A 62 3.97 7.91 -2.29
N PRO A 63 4.86 6.94 -2.59
CA PRO A 63 6.29 7.20 -2.57
C PRO A 63 6.50 8.43 -3.45
N ALA A 64 7.03 9.50 -2.85
CA ALA A 64 7.25 10.76 -3.53
C ALA A 64 7.92 10.46 -4.87
N ASP A 65 7.24 10.85 -5.95
CA ASP A 65 7.75 10.73 -7.31
C ASP A 65 9.12 11.42 -7.29
N PRO A 66 10.25 10.70 -7.49
CA PRO A 66 11.55 11.36 -7.55
C PRO A 66 11.55 12.17 -8.85
N SER A 67 11.22 13.46 -8.73
CA SER A 67 11.32 14.45 -9.82
C SER A 67 12.76 14.63 -10.28
#